data_AF-A0A6J7NW32-F1
#
_entry.id   AF-A0A6J7NW32-F1
#
_cell.length_a   1.000
_cell.length_b   1.000
_cell.length_c   1.000
_cell.angle_alpha   90.00
_cell.angle_beta   90.00
_cell.angle_gamma   90.00
#
_symmetry.space_group_name_H-M   'P 1'
#
loop_
_entity.id
_entity.type
_entity.pdbx_description
1 polymer ?
#
loop_
_entity_poly.entity_id
_entity_poly.type
_entity_poly.pdbx_seq_one_letter_code
_entity_poly.pdbx_strand_id
1 'polypeptide(L)'
;MKSGQRVFGHLALHYMPGDEQPARHLLQLLGCELVDNGPDPGNDGFCTVHINGTDTNHADNIFFLSQVAPEQLAIENAIAEAMQLATNATLVDQYRAKTTKAPESISHIGIRYADFGEFETVLAAIDLAAAPGGALAGRAELVKYAARPGLDAGVDARMGASPAFSGQERPAFADHWVQCFVTTDLLGFGILAFGHTFELDFIFDPFFSAPPPSFGRPRVPASGA
;
A
#
# COMPACT_ATOMS: atom_id res chain seq x y z
N MET A 1 4.83 35.28 7.54
CA MET A 1 5.69 34.14 7.13
C MET A 1 5.16 32.90 7.82
N LYS A 2 4.77 31.84 7.09
CA LYS A 2 4.47 30.54 7.72
C LYS A 2 5.80 29.79 7.91
N SER A 3 6.54 30.12 8.96
CA SER A 3 7.89 29.60 9.25
C SER A 3 7.89 28.29 10.04
N GLY A 4 7.05 27.33 9.64
CA GLY A 4 7.05 26.01 10.25
C GLY A 4 7.20 24.96 9.16
N GLN A 5 8.37 24.31 9.09
CA GLN A 5 8.51 23.06 8.37
C GLN A 5 7.58 22.06 9.04
N ARG A 6 6.56 21.61 8.31
CA ARG A 6 5.64 20.55 8.76
C ARG A 6 6.06 19.28 8.05
N VAL A 7 6.15 18.21 8.80
CA VAL A 7 6.42 16.86 8.32
C VAL A 7 5.26 15.98 8.73
N PHE A 8 5.04 14.89 8.00
CA PHE A 8 4.11 13.89 8.46
C PHE A 8 4.71 13.23 9.70
N GLY A 9 3.99 13.26 10.82
CA GLY A 9 4.47 12.66 12.07
C GLY A 9 4.31 11.15 12.02
N HIS A 10 3.09 10.69 12.28
CA HIS A 10 2.80 9.26 12.33
C HIS A 10 1.37 8.91 11.92
N LEU A 11 1.15 7.63 11.62
CA LEU A 11 -0.16 6.99 11.57
C LEU A 11 -0.18 5.79 12.53
N ALA A 12 -1.28 5.61 13.24
CA ALA A 12 -1.49 4.39 14.02
C ALA A 12 -2.13 3.31 13.13
N LEU A 13 -1.47 2.17 13.06
CA LEU A 13 -1.92 0.95 12.39
C LEU A 13 -2.26 -0.09 13.45
N HIS A 14 -3.29 -0.87 13.17
CA HIS A 14 -3.77 -1.90 14.05
C HIS A 14 -3.92 -3.24 13.33
N TYR A 15 -3.71 -4.34 14.05
CA TYR A 15 -3.96 -5.70 13.58
C TYR A 15 -4.96 -6.42 14.49
N MET A 16 -5.62 -7.43 13.95
CA MET A 16 -6.58 -8.27 14.67
C MET A 16 -5.87 -9.32 15.55
N PRO A 17 -6.49 -9.85 16.61
CA PRO A 17 -5.93 -10.94 17.38
C PRO A 17 -5.50 -12.14 16.51
N GLY A 18 -4.24 -12.54 16.63
CA GLY A 18 -3.62 -13.61 15.83
C GLY A 18 -2.88 -13.15 14.57
N ASP A 19 -3.06 -11.89 14.13
CA ASP A 19 -2.47 -11.38 12.88
C ASP A 19 -1.16 -10.60 13.08
N GLU A 20 -0.60 -10.55 14.29
CA GLU A 20 0.60 -9.76 14.58
C GLU A 20 1.77 -10.10 13.64
N GLN A 21 2.17 -11.37 13.60
CA GLN A 21 3.33 -11.80 12.83
C GLN A 21 3.16 -11.60 11.31
N PRO A 22 2.03 -11.99 10.69
CA PRO A 22 1.84 -11.70 9.26
C PRO A 22 1.70 -10.19 8.98
N ALA A 23 1.14 -9.39 9.89
CA ALA A 23 1.10 -7.93 9.76
C ALA A 23 2.51 -7.31 9.77
N ARG A 24 3.35 -7.71 10.72
CA ARG A 24 4.76 -7.31 10.79
C ARG A 24 5.52 -7.74 9.54
N HIS A 25 5.30 -8.98 9.09
CA HIS A 25 5.93 -9.51 7.89
C HIS A 25 5.56 -8.68 6.65
N LEU A 26 4.29 -8.31 6.49
CA LEU A 26 3.88 -7.43 5.41
C LEU A 26 4.62 -6.10 5.44
N LEU A 27 4.71 -5.43 6.60
CA LEU A 27 5.43 -4.16 6.72
C LEU A 27 6.93 -4.29 6.38
N GLN A 28 7.57 -5.40 6.76
CA GLN A 28 8.95 -5.69 6.36
C GLN A 28 9.10 -5.90 4.85
N LEU A 29 8.13 -6.57 4.21
CA LEU A 29 8.10 -6.70 2.75
C LEU A 29 7.95 -5.34 2.06
N LEU A 30 7.24 -4.38 2.69
CA LEU A 30 7.17 -2.98 2.26
C LEU A 30 8.45 -2.18 2.54
N GLY A 31 9.56 -2.86 2.88
CA GLY A 31 10.85 -2.23 3.15
C GLY A 31 10.95 -1.50 4.48
N CYS A 32 9.97 -1.63 5.37
CA CYS A 32 9.98 -0.95 6.66
C CYS A 32 10.84 -1.69 7.70
N GLU A 33 11.51 -0.93 8.57
CA GLU A 33 12.19 -1.47 9.75
C GLU A 33 11.26 -1.43 10.96
N LEU A 34 11.31 -2.49 11.79
CA LEU A 34 10.44 -2.67 12.94
C LEU A 34 11.24 -2.56 14.25
N VAL A 35 10.80 -1.69 15.15
CA VAL A 35 11.40 -1.49 16.47
C VAL A 35 10.33 -1.68 17.54
N ASP A 36 10.54 -2.65 18.43
CA ASP A 36 9.62 -2.92 19.53
C ASP A 36 9.80 -1.93 20.68
N ASN A 37 8.69 -1.46 21.24
CA ASN A 37 8.64 -0.55 22.37
C ASN A 37 7.77 -1.14 23.48
N GLY A 38 8.25 -1.08 24.72
CA GLY A 38 7.59 -1.64 25.89
C GLY A 38 8.04 -3.07 26.23
N PRO A 39 7.66 -3.58 27.39
CA PRO A 39 8.09 -4.90 27.87
C PRO A 39 7.50 -6.08 27.08
N ASP A 40 6.34 -5.92 26.43
CA ASP A 40 5.61 -7.01 25.75
C ASP A 40 4.72 -6.48 24.58
N PRO A 41 5.26 -6.29 23.36
CA PRO A 41 4.49 -5.88 22.18
C PRO A 41 3.30 -6.81 21.93
N GLY A 42 2.10 -6.23 21.77
CA GLY A 42 0.86 -6.99 21.61
C GLY A 42 0.08 -7.26 22.90
N ASN A 43 0.64 -6.90 24.07
CA ASN A 43 -0.04 -6.96 25.37
C ASN A 43 0.11 -5.63 26.13
N ASP A 44 1.36 -5.21 26.38
CA ASP A 44 1.72 -3.92 27.00
C ASP A 44 2.93 -3.33 26.25
N GLY A 45 2.73 -3.06 24.96
CA GLY A 45 3.76 -2.56 24.07
C GLY A 45 3.23 -2.33 22.64
N PHE A 46 4.04 -1.66 21.83
CA PHE A 46 3.74 -1.39 20.42
C PHE A 46 5.02 -1.40 19.59
N CYS A 47 4.89 -1.57 18.28
CA CYS A 47 6.01 -1.51 17.36
C CYS A 47 6.04 -0.14 16.67
N THR A 48 7.19 0.52 16.67
CA THR A 48 7.47 1.63 15.76
C THR A 48 7.90 1.06 14.42
N VAL A 49 7.25 1.51 13.36
CA VAL A 49 7.52 1.12 11.98
C VAL A 49 8.20 2.29 11.30
N HIS A 50 9.46 2.11 10.94
CA HIS A 50 10.26 3.11 10.28
C HIS A 50 10.13 2.96 8.76
N ILE A 51 9.56 3.98 8.12
CA ILE A 51 9.40 4.01 6.66
C ILE A 51 10.71 4.43 5.98
N ASN A 52 11.47 5.34 6.60
CA ASN A 52 12.74 5.84 6.09
C ASN A 52 13.91 5.31 6.95
N GLY A 53 14.50 4.18 6.58
CA GLY A 53 15.52 3.49 7.40
C GLY A 53 16.80 4.31 7.72
N THR A 54 17.13 5.35 6.94
CA THR A 54 18.39 6.10 7.13
C THR A 54 18.27 7.41 7.91
N ASP A 55 17.05 7.96 8.06
CA ASP A 55 16.78 9.27 8.70
C ASP A 55 15.75 9.15 9.84
N THR A 56 15.73 8.00 10.52
CA THR A 56 14.75 7.73 11.58
C THR A 56 15.01 8.57 12.83
N ASN A 57 14.01 9.35 13.25
CA ASN A 57 14.03 10.06 14.54
C ASN A 57 12.92 9.60 15.51
N HIS A 58 12.26 8.48 15.19
CA HIS A 58 11.11 7.92 15.92
C HIS A 58 9.90 8.87 16.04
N ALA A 59 9.81 9.92 15.21
CA ALA A 59 8.72 10.90 15.27
C ALA A 59 8.15 11.28 13.90
N ASP A 60 8.97 11.26 12.85
CA ASP A 60 8.61 11.68 11.50
C ASP A 60 8.52 10.49 10.55
N ASN A 61 7.49 10.47 9.71
CA ASN A 61 7.23 9.44 8.70
C ASN A 61 7.32 8.02 9.27
N ILE A 62 6.65 7.80 10.41
CA ILE A 62 6.57 6.48 11.04
C ILE A 62 5.13 5.96 11.08
N PHE A 63 5.00 4.66 11.28
CA PHE A 63 3.76 4.10 11.81
C PHE A 63 3.97 3.59 13.23
N PHE A 64 2.89 3.57 14.01
CA PHE A 64 2.81 2.70 15.17
C PHE A 64 1.98 1.49 14.81
N LEU A 65 2.38 0.30 15.24
CA LEU A 65 1.65 -0.93 15.05
C LEU A 65 1.33 -1.55 16.41
N SER A 66 0.05 -1.78 16.68
CA SER A 66 -0.42 -2.45 17.89
C SER A 66 -1.65 -3.32 17.60
N GLN A 67 -1.97 -4.25 18.48
CA GLN A 67 -3.25 -4.95 18.39
C GLN A 67 -4.41 -3.96 18.57
N VAL A 68 -5.55 -4.22 17.93
CA VAL A 68 -6.80 -3.49 18.21
C VAL A 68 -7.18 -3.59 19.69
N ALA A 69 -7.65 -2.49 20.28
CA ALA A 69 -8.17 -2.49 21.64
C ALA A 69 -9.47 -3.32 21.74
N PRO A 70 -9.82 -3.86 22.92
CA PRO A 70 -11.04 -4.66 23.11
C PRO A 70 -12.32 -3.97 22.63
N GLU A 71 -12.43 -2.65 22.83
CA GLU A 71 -13.58 -1.85 22.40
C GLU A 71 -13.68 -1.74 20.89
N GLN A 72 -12.54 -1.55 20.21
CA GLN A 72 -12.51 -1.56 18.75
C GLN A 72 -12.84 -2.96 18.23
N LEU A 73 -12.24 -4.01 18.80
CA LEU A 73 -12.52 -5.40 18.42
C LEU A 73 -14.02 -5.73 18.51
N ALA A 74 -14.72 -5.24 19.53
CA ALA A 74 -16.16 -5.42 19.65
C ALA A 74 -16.94 -4.76 18.50
N ILE A 75 -16.53 -3.56 18.07
CA ILE A 75 -17.12 -2.85 16.93
C ILE A 75 -16.81 -3.58 15.61
N GLU A 76 -15.56 -4.01 15.40
CA GLU A 76 -15.15 -4.77 14.20
C GLU A 76 -15.97 -6.05 14.06
N ASN A 77 -16.15 -6.80 15.16
CA ASN A 77 -16.97 -8.01 15.19
C ASN A 77 -18.44 -7.72 14.89
N ALA A 78 -19.01 -6.64 15.46
CA ALA A 78 -20.39 -6.26 15.20
C ALA A 78 -20.61 -5.84 13.74
N ILE A 79 -19.66 -5.13 13.14
CA ILE A 79 -19.67 -4.80 11.70
C ILE A 79 -19.59 -6.10 10.88
N ALA A 80 -18.67 -7.00 11.24
CA ALA A 80 -18.46 -8.24 10.53
C ALA A 80 -19.71 -9.13 10.52
N GLU A 81 -20.38 -9.25 11.66
CA GLU A 81 -21.63 -9.98 11.81
C GLU A 81 -22.77 -9.31 11.04
N ALA A 82 -22.99 -8.00 11.23
CA ALA A 82 -24.09 -7.27 10.60
C ALA A 82 -23.99 -7.26 9.07
N MET A 83 -22.76 -7.17 8.54
CA MET A 83 -22.48 -7.17 7.10
C MET A 83 -22.24 -8.57 6.54
N GLN A 84 -22.25 -9.61 7.39
CA GLN A 84 -22.03 -11.00 7.01
C GLN A 84 -20.75 -11.21 6.21
N LEU A 85 -19.63 -10.62 6.69
CA LEU A 85 -18.36 -10.61 5.96
C LEU A 85 -17.79 -12.01 5.71
N ALA A 86 -18.15 -12.98 6.56
CA ALA A 86 -17.72 -14.38 6.43
C ALA A 86 -18.46 -15.17 5.33
N THR A 87 -19.62 -14.70 4.88
CA THR A 87 -20.46 -15.42 3.90
C THR A 87 -20.51 -14.74 2.54
N ASN A 88 -19.60 -13.80 2.25
CA ASN A 88 -19.49 -13.08 0.98
C ASN A 88 -20.84 -12.49 0.55
N ALA A 89 -21.37 -11.58 1.36
CA ALA A 89 -22.56 -10.82 0.99
C ALA A 89 -22.27 -9.93 -0.23
N THR A 90 -23.21 -9.86 -1.17
CA THR A 90 -23.01 -9.22 -2.48
C THR A 90 -22.47 -7.78 -2.42
N LEU A 91 -22.82 -7.01 -1.38
CA LEU A 91 -22.35 -5.63 -1.21
C LEU A 91 -20.86 -5.55 -0.82
N VAL A 92 -20.41 -6.47 0.02
CA VAL A 92 -19.01 -6.55 0.48
C VAL A 92 -18.11 -6.95 -0.68
N ASP A 93 -18.55 -7.93 -1.47
CA ASP A 93 -17.86 -8.36 -2.68
C ASP A 93 -17.80 -7.25 -3.72
N GLN A 94 -18.89 -6.48 -3.90
CA GLN A 94 -18.89 -5.31 -4.77
C GLN A 94 -17.90 -4.24 -4.30
N TYR A 95 -17.82 -4.01 -2.99
CA TYR A 95 -16.86 -3.06 -2.42
C TYR A 95 -15.41 -3.54 -2.62
N ARG A 96 -15.09 -4.80 -2.30
CA ARG A 96 -13.78 -5.41 -2.55
C ARG A 96 -13.42 -5.44 -4.04
N ALA A 97 -14.36 -5.77 -4.91
CA ALA A 97 -14.13 -5.72 -6.36
C ALA A 97 -13.82 -4.29 -6.83
N LYS A 98 -14.40 -3.26 -6.19
CA LYS A 98 -14.05 -1.85 -6.45
C LYS A 98 -12.63 -1.56 -6.00
N THR A 99 -12.18 -2.05 -4.83
CA THR A 99 -10.81 -1.83 -4.34
C THR A 99 -9.79 -2.39 -5.33
N THR A 100 -9.99 -3.58 -5.87
CA THR A 100 -9.10 -4.16 -6.90
C THR A 100 -9.22 -3.43 -8.25
N LYS A 101 -10.43 -3.01 -8.64
CA LYS A 101 -10.64 -2.38 -9.96
C LYS A 101 -10.11 -0.95 -10.05
N ALA A 102 -10.22 -0.18 -8.98
CA ALA A 102 -9.84 1.23 -8.90
C ALA A 102 -9.24 1.56 -7.51
N PRO A 103 -8.11 0.93 -7.15
CA PRO A 103 -7.48 1.09 -5.84
C PRO A 103 -7.08 2.54 -5.53
N GLU A 104 -6.82 3.36 -6.54
CA GLU A 104 -6.53 4.79 -6.37
C GLU A 104 -7.73 5.60 -5.84
N SER A 105 -8.95 5.05 -5.92
CA SER A 105 -10.20 5.72 -5.58
C SER A 105 -10.76 5.36 -4.20
N ILE A 106 -10.00 4.59 -3.41
CA ILE A 106 -10.35 4.16 -2.06
C ILE A 106 -9.34 4.73 -1.06
N SER A 107 -9.66 4.69 0.23
CA SER A 107 -8.71 5.11 1.26
C SER A 107 -7.47 4.21 1.25
N HIS A 108 -6.29 4.81 1.16
CA HIS A 108 -5.01 4.12 1.17
C HIS A 108 -3.92 4.95 1.83
N ILE A 109 -2.80 4.31 2.13
CA ILE A 109 -1.57 4.94 2.62
C ILE A 109 -0.53 4.83 1.50
N GLY A 110 0.04 5.95 1.07
CA GLY A 110 1.12 5.97 0.06
C GLY A 110 2.51 5.87 0.68
N ILE A 111 3.36 5.00 0.14
CA ILE A 111 4.79 4.89 0.42
C ILE A 111 5.54 5.10 -0.89
N ARG A 112 6.38 6.13 -0.95
CA ARG A 112 7.18 6.44 -2.13
C ARG A 112 8.62 5.97 -1.96
N TYR A 113 9.09 5.20 -2.93
CA TYR A 113 10.45 4.69 -3.00
C TYR A 113 11.34 5.67 -3.76
N ALA A 114 12.58 5.82 -3.30
CA ALA A 114 13.56 6.69 -3.93
C ALA A 114 14.35 5.99 -5.04
N ASP A 115 14.51 4.67 -4.94
CA ASP A 115 15.22 3.84 -5.91
C ASP A 115 14.27 2.85 -6.61
N PHE A 116 14.39 2.74 -7.94
CA PHE A 116 13.52 1.87 -8.71
C PHE A 116 13.90 0.39 -8.55
N GLY A 117 15.17 0.05 -8.36
CA GLY A 117 15.60 -1.34 -8.16
C GLY A 117 15.16 -1.91 -6.81
N GLU A 118 15.22 -1.08 -5.75
CA GLU A 118 14.64 -1.40 -4.45
C GLU A 118 13.12 -1.61 -4.56
N PHE A 119 12.43 -0.69 -5.25
CA PHE A 119 11.00 -0.83 -5.52
C PHE A 119 10.68 -2.15 -6.25
N GLU A 120 11.41 -2.49 -7.32
CA GLU A 120 11.28 -3.76 -8.05
C GLU A 120 11.45 -4.98 -7.12
N THR A 121 12.42 -4.91 -6.21
CA THR A 121 12.70 -5.98 -5.23
C THR A 121 11.54 -6.16 -4.25
N VAL A 122 10.98 -5.06 -3.75
CA VAL A 122 9.79 -5.07 -2.88
C VAL A 122 8.60 -5.71 -3.59
N LEU A 123 8.31 -5.30 -4.83
CA LEU A 123 7.19 -5.87 -5.59
C LEU A 123 7.34 -7.38 -5.79
N ALA A 124 8.55 -7.85 -6.13
CA ALA A 124 8.82 -9.28 -6.30
C ALA A 124 8.68 -10.08 -5.00
N ALA A 125 9.10 -9.51 -3.87
CA ALA A 125 8.96 -10.15 -2.57
C ALA A 125 7.49 -10.27 -2.15
N ILE A 126 6.67 -9.25 -2.42
CA ILE A 126 5.23 -9.28 -2.17
C ILE A 126 4.53 -10.31 -3.06
N ASP A 127 4.82 -10.34 -4.36
CA ASP A 127 4.26 -11.34 -5.28
C ASP A 127 4.54 -12.77 -4.78
N LEU A 128 5.78 -13.04 -4.36
CA LEU A 128 6.17 -14.34 -3.83
C LEU A 128 5.42 -14.68 -2.55
N ALA A 129 5.29 -13.72 -1.63
CA ALA A 129 4.60 -13.93 -0.36
C ALA A 129 3.08 -14.13 -0.55
N ALA A 130 2.47 -13.43 -1.51
CA ALA A 130 1.04 -13.47 -1.79
C ALA A 130 0.62 -14.66 -2.69
N ALA A 131 1.56 -15.27 -3.41
CA ALA A 131 1.30 -16.43 -4.27
C ALA A 131 0.69 -17.62 -3.49
N PRO A 132 -0.05 -18.53 -4.16
CA PRO A 132 -0.59 -19.72 -3.50
C PRO A 132 0.49 -20.53 -2.74
N GLY A 133 0.28 -20.74 -1.44
CA GLY A 133 1.23 -21.41 -0.55
C GLY A 133 2.32 -20.50 0.03
N GLY A 134 2.37 -19.23 -0.38
CA GLY A 134 3.21 -18.20 0.22
C GLY A 134 2.73 -17.77 1.62
N ALA A 135 3.59 -17.05 2.33
CA ALA A 135 3.35 -16.66 3.72
C ALA A 135 2.13 -15.74 3.92
N LEU A 136 1.73 -15.00 2.89
CA LEU A 136 0.59 -14.07 2.89
C LEU A 136 -0.50 -14.50 1.89
N ALA A 137 -0.51 -15.77 1.48
CA ALA A 137 -1.48 -16.30 0.51
C ALA A 137 -2.93 -16.04 0.98
N GLY A 138 -3.71 -15.34 0.15
CA GLY A 138 -5.09 -14.96 0.45
C GLY A 138 -5.27 -13.84 1.49
N ARG A 139 -4.16 -13.29 2.01
CA ARG A 139 -4.15 -12.17 2.97
C ARG A 139 -3.58 -10.87 2.38
N ALA A 140 -2.93 -10.97 1.22
CA ALA A 140 -2.43 -9.84 0.45
C ALA A 140 -2.66 -10.06 -1.06
N GLU A 141 -2.95 -8.98 -1.78
CA GLU A 141 -3.06 -8.94 -3.24
C GLU A 141 -2.30 -7.72 -3.78
N LEU A 142 -1.44 -7.93 -4.78
CA LEU A 142 -0.68 -6.87 -5.46
C LEU A 142 -1.27 -6.56 -6.83
N VAL A 143 -1.62 -5.29 -7.05
CA VAL A 143 -2.03 -4.75 -8.35
C VAL A 143 -0.98 -3.75 -8.82
N LYS A 144 -0.47 -3.90 -10.04
CA LYS A 144 0.61 -3.05 -10.58
C LYS A 144 0.10 -2.18 -11.71
N TYR A 145 0.36 -0.88 -11.64
CA TYR A 145 0.20 0.05 -12.75
C TYR A 145 1.58 0.55 -13.20
N ALA A 146 1.89 0.35 -14.48
CA ALA A 146 3.14 0.77 -15.10
C ALA A 146 3.13 2.28 -15.41
N ALA A 147 4.33 2.87 -15.55
CA ALA A 147 4.43 4.21 -16.11
C ALA A 147 3.79 4.28 -17.50
N ARG A 148 3.19 5.43 -17.82
CA ARG A 148 2.51 5.65 -19.10
C ARG A 148 3.52 5.53 -20.24
N PRO A 149 3.26 4.66 -21.24
CA PRO A 149 4.18 4.47 -22.35
C PRO A 149 4.18 5.68 -23.29
N GLY A 150 5.30 5.91 -23.97
CA GLY A 150 5.41 6.86 -25.08
C GLY A 150 5.54 8.32 -24.67
N LEU A 151 5.70 8.61 -23.38
CA LEU A 151 5.96 9.97 -22.87
C LEU A 151 7.46 10.28 -22.82
N ASP A 152 8.28 9.30 -22.49
CA ASP A 152 9.74 9.42 -22.40
C ASP A 152 10.40 8.08 -22.75
N ALA A 153 11.29 8.10 -23.74
CA ALA A 153 11.94 6.88 -24.26
C ALA A 153 12.87 6.20 -23.24
N GLY A 154 13.46 6.98 -22.31
CA GLY A 154 14.29 6.45 -21.23
C GLY A 154 13.45 5.73 -20.18
N VAL A 155 12.31 6.31 -19.80
CA VAL A 155 11.33 5.66 -18.92
C VAL A 155 10.78 4.40 -19.58
N ASP A 156 10.39 4.46 -20.85
CA ASP A 156 9.90 3.31 -21.61
C ASP A 156 10.94 2.18 -21.65
N ALA A 157 12.21 2.50 -21.90
CA ALA A 157 13.29 1.52 -21.89
C ALA A 157 13.50 0.90 -20.51
N ARG A 158 13.41 1.70 -19.43
CA ARG A 158 13.56 1.19 -18.07
C ARG A 158 12.40 0.30 -17.67
N MET A 159 11.16 0.66 -18.01
CA MET A 159 9.99 -0.18 -17.79
C MET A 159 10.05 -1.48 -18.60
N GLY A 160 10.46 -1.40 -19.88
CA GLY A 160 10.59 -2.58 -20.74
C GLY A 160 11.71 -3.54 -20.31
N ALA A 161 12.70 -3.07 -19.57
CA ALA A 161 13.77 -3.88 -18.99
C ALA A 161 13.44 -4.40 -17.56
N SER A 162 12.34 -3.94 -16.96
CA SER A 162 11.99 -4.31 -15.59
C SER A 162 11.51 -5.76 -15.50
N PRO A 163 12.06 -6.58 -14.59
CA PRO A 163 11.53 -7.92 -14.34
C PRO A 163 10.21 -7.90 -13.55
N ALA A 164 9.85 -6.76 -12.93
CA ALA A 164 8.64 -6.64 -12.12
C ALA A 164 7.37 -6.35 -12.94
N PHE A 165 7.51 -5.93 -14.20
CA PHE A 165 6.42 -5.55 -15.10
C PHE A 165 6.47 -6.38 -16.38
N SER A 166 5.34 -6.94 -16.81
CA SER A 166 5.23 -7.75 -18.02
C SER A 166 4.89 -6.92 -19.27
N GLY A 167 4.61 -5.63 -19.11
CA GLY A 167 4.16 -4.73 -20.19
C GLY A 167 2.66 -4.85 -20.50
N GLN A 168 1.89 -5.57 -19.67
CA GLN A 168 0.43 -5.72 -19.82
C GLN A 168 -0.34 -4.97 -18.71
N GLU A 169 0.38 -4.34 -17.80
CA GLU A 169 -0.16 -3.57 -16.70
C GLU A 169 -0.95 -2.35 -17.20
N ARG A 170 -1.90 -1.92 -16.38
CA ARG A 170 -2.60 -0.66 -16.66
C ARG A 170 -1.64 0.51 -16.52
N PRO A 171 -1.80 1.59 -17.30
CA PRO A 171 -1.01 2.78 -17.10
C PRO A 171 -1.41 3.50 -15.80
N ALA A 172 -0.41 4.05 -15.12
CA ALA A 172 -0.57 4.85 -13.91
C ALA A 172 -1.36 6.14 -14.15
N PHE A 173 -1.84 6.72 -13.04
CA PHE A 173 -2.74 7.86 -13.05
C PHE A 173 -2.04 9.19 -13.39
N ALA A 174 -0.72 9.31 -13.26
CA ALA A 174 0.03 10.48 -13.71
C ALA A 174 1.23 10.11 -14.58
N ASP A 175 1.81 11.13 -15.22
CA ASP A 175 2.99 10.99 -16.07
C ASP A 175 4.21 10.55 -15.26
N HIS A 176 5.09 9.74 -15.84
CA HIS A 176 6.35 9.28 -15.24
C HIS A 176 6.24 8.57 -13.88
N TRP A 177 5.02 8.17 -13.50
CA TRP A 177 4.73 7.54 -12.21
C TRP A 177 4.46 6.05 -12.40
N VAL A 178 4.98 5.21 -11.52
CA VAL A 178 4.59 3.81 -11.34
C VAL A 178 3.82 3.70 -10.03
N GLN A 179 2.61 3.13 -10.09
CA GLN A 179 1.72 3.02 -8.93
C GLN A 179 1.35 1.55 -8.72
N CYS A 180 1.70 0.99 -7.58
CA CYS A 180 1.33 -0.37 -7.23
C CYS A 180 0.50 -0.37 -5.94
N PHE A 181 -0.40 -1.32 -5.78
CA PHE A 181 -1.35 -1.34 -4.67
C PHE A 181 -1.34 -2.70 -4.01
N VAL A 182 -1.10 -2.71 -2.69
CA VAL A 182 -1.20 -3.91 -1.87
C VAL A 182 -2.48 -3.82 -1.07
N THR A 183 -3.45 -4.67 -1.39
CA THR A 183 -4.68 -4.81 -0.58
C THR A 183 -4.48 -5.93 0.44
N THR A 184 -4.88 -5.71 1.69
CA THR A 184 -4.70 -6.67 2.78
C THR A 184 -5.80 -6.54 3.84
N ASP A 185 -6.03 -7.60 4.60
CA ASP A 185 -6.88 -7.62 5.80
C ASP A 185 -6.06 -7.73 7.10
N LEU A 186 -4.73 -7.72 7.01
CA LEU A 186 -3.83 -7.98 8.15
C LEU A 186 -3.70 -6.78 9.10
N LEU A 187 -3.71 -5.58 8.54
CA LEU A 187 -3.52 -4.35 9.30
C LEU A 187 -4.06 -3.12 8.57
N GLY A 188 -4.29 -2.05 9.32
CA GLY A 188 -4.44 -0.70 8.79
C GLY A 188 -4.99 0.28 9.81
N PHE A 189 -5.73 1.29 9.38
CA PHE A 189 -6.12 2.42 10.24
C PHE A 189 -7.63 2.64 10.24
N GLY A 190 -8.19 3.03 11.39
CA GLY A 190 -9.64 3.15 11.52
C GLY A 190 -10.31 1.78 11.57
N ILE A 191 -11.32 1.54 10.74
CA ILE A 191 -12.09 0.29 10.71
C ILE A 191 -11.42 -0.74 9.80
N LEU A 192 -11.01 -1.88 10.38
CA LEU A 192 -10.25 -2.92 9.71
C LEU A 192 -11.13 -3.93 8.94
N ALA A 193 -12.42 -4.05 9.30
CA ALA A 193 -13.31 -5.09 8.80
C ALA A 193 -13.37 -5.23 7.26
N PHE A 194 -13.08 -4.17 6.52
CA PHE A 194 -13.14 -4.18 5.05
C PHE A 194 -11.78 -4.35 4.37
N GLY A 195 -10.71 -4.48 5.15
CA GLY A 195 -9.33 -4.45 4.67
C GLY A 195 -8.84 -3.04 4.35
N HIS A 196 -7.57 -2.95 4.00
CA HIS A 196 -6.87 -1.70 3.68
C HIS A 196 -5.97 -1.86 2.48
N THR A 197 -5.56 -0.71 1.94
CA THR A 197 -4.68 -0.64 0.77
C THR A 197 -3.48 0.24 1.07
N PHE A 198 -2.30 -0.27 0.71
CA PHE A 198 -1.07 0.50 0.63
C PHE A 198 -0.79 0.81 -0.84
N GLU A 199 -0.58 2.07 -1.18
CA GLU A 199 -0.06 2.49 -2.48
C GLU A 199 1.47 2.56 -2.38
N LEU A 200 2.15 1.95 -3.34
CA LEU A 200 3.60 1.90 -3.46
C LEU A 200 3.98 2.64 -4.73
N ASP A 201 4.70 3.73 -4.54
CA ASP A 201 4.99 4.68 -5.60
C ASP A 201 6.47 4.68 -5.96
N PHE A 202 6.76 4.67 -7.25
CA PHE A 202 8.03 5.15 -7.76
C PHE A 202 7.77 6.21 -8.83
N ILE A 203 8.53 7.31 -8.77
CA ILE A 203 8.37 8.44 -9.67
C ILE A 203 9.69 8.67 -10.39
N PHE A 204 9.67 8.53 -11.71
CA PHE A 204 10.80 8.88 -12.57
C PHE A 204 10.94 10.40 -12.69
N ASP A 205 12.17 10.88 -12.81
CA ASP A 205 12.41 12.16 -13.45
C ASP A 205 11.87 12.12 -14.90
N PRO A 206 11.31 13.22 -15.43
CA PRO A 206 11.40 14.60 -14.94
C PRO A 206 10.18 15.07 -14.11
N PHE A 207 9.39 14.18 -13.50
CA PHE A 207 8.14 14.55 -12.81
C PHE A 207 8.28 15.75 -11.84
N PHE A 208 9.38 15.82 -11.11
CA PHE A 208 9.64 16.89 -10.13
C PHE A 208 10.28 18.14 -10.72
N SER A 209 10.79 18.08 -11.96
CA SER A 209 11.59 19.13 -12.61
C SER A 209 10.91 19.77 -13.82
N ALA A 210 9.85 19.19 -14.36
CA ALA A 210 9.06 19.69 -15.49
C ALA A 210 7.82 20.51 -15.04
N PRO A 211 7.11 21.19 -15.96
CA PRO A 211 5.82 21.86 -15.66
C PRO A 211 4.81 20.88 -15.05
N PRO A 212 3.74 21.35 -14.37
CA PRO A 212 2.93 20.50 -13.51
C PRO A 212 2.45 19.24 -14.26
N PRO A 213 2.63 18.06 -13.67
CA PRO A 213 2.33 16.79 -14.31
C PRO A 213 0.85 16.70 -14.68
N SER A 214 0.53 15.98 -15.75
CA SER A 214 -0.87 15.72 -16.09
C SER A 214 -1.42 14.58 -15.22
N PHE A 215 -2.58 14.82 -14.63
CA PHE A 215 -3.32 13.83 -13.86
C PHE A 215 -4.53 13.33 -14.65
N GLY A 216 -4.85 12.04 -14.52
CA GLY A 216 -6.02 11.44 -15.14
C GLY A 216 -5.67 10.60 -16.38
N ARG A 217 -6.26 9.41 -16.48
CA ARG A 217 -5.96 8.46 -17.57
C ARG A 217 -6.32 9.05 -18.95
N PRO A 218 -5.49 8.84 -19.99
CA PRO A 218 -5.85 9.23 -21.35
C PRO A 218 -7.22 8.67 -21.71
N ARG A 219 -8.11 9.49 -22.29
CA ARG A 219 -9.38 8.98 -22.83
C ARG A 219 -9.05 8.02 -23.96
N VAL A 220 -9.43 6.75 -23.83
CA VAL A 220 -9.51 5.86 -24.97
C VAL A 220 -10.50 6.51 -25.94
N PRO A 221 -10.11 6.83 -27.19
CA PRO A 221 -11.07 7.30 -28.19
C PRO A 221 -12.19 6.25 -28.24
N ALA A 222 -13.45 6.68 -28.11
CA ALA A 222 -14.56 5.77 -28.35
C ALA A 222 -14.31 5.11 -29.70
N SER A 223 -14.09 3.79 -29.71
CA SER A 223 -14.02 3.03 -30.94
C SER A 223 -15.25 3.39 -31.74
N GLY A 224 -15.06 3.94 -32.94
CA GLY A 224 -16.13 4.51 -33.76
C GLY A 224 -17.35 3.61 -33.77
N ALA A 225 -18.47 4.16 -33.34
CA ALA A 225 -19.80 3.60 -33.57
C ALA A 225 -20.17 3.70 -35.05
#